data_AF-D5GCA8-F1
#
_entry.id   AF-D5GCA8-F1
#
_cell.length_a   1.000
_cell.length_b   1.000
_cell.length_c   1.000
_cell.angle_alpha   90.00
_cell.angle_beta   90.00
_cell.angle_gamma   90.00
#
_symmetry.space_group_name_H-M   'P 1'
#
loop_
_entity.id
_entity.type
_entity.pdbx_description
1 polymer ?
#
loop_
_entity_poly.entity_id
_entity_poly.type
_entity_poly.pdbx_seq_one_letter_code
_entity_poly.pdbx_strand_id
1 'polypeptide(L)'
;MKFLSSLSLLLVAAASTGTSALPTSSTSTSTLVVRGYSASGAETSYCLWPSRWSVCSKVKDHAGEALTAAEQNFPLSSLHNGKGDAFRHCYWNARMTVDMGKGTAKTFADLHEEGGDGPAAEKDMDLSNNASGRRFGEEAKNGGGSDGDKYARALTKCKNAANSGALKVLA
;
A
#
# COMPACT_ATOMS: atom_id res chain seq x y z
N MET A 1 8.20 -6.71 -73.64
CA MET A 1 6.95 -7.18 -73.01
C MET A 1 7.31 -8.18 -71.92
N LYS A 2 6.93 -7.88 -70.66
CA LYS A 2 6.58 -8.73 -69.48
C LYS A 2 7.42 -10.00 -69.17
N PHE A 3 8.20 -10.01 -68.07
CA PHE A 3 7.93 -10.60 -66.71
C PHE A 3 8.35 -12.09 -66.62
N LEU A 4 9.00 -12.67 -65.58
CA LEU A 4 9.29 -12.38 -64.16
C LEU A 4 10.61 -13.10 -63.74
N SER A 5 11.23 -12.70 -62.62
CA SER A 5 11.41 -13.59 -61.44
C SER A 5 12.10 -12.86 -60.29
N SER A 6 11.49 -12.95 -59.12
CA SER A 6 11.92 -12.40 -57.83
C SER A 6 13.15 -13.11 -57.25
N LEU A 7 14.02 -12.36 -56.55
CA LEU A 7 14.66 -12.84 -55.33
C LEU A 7 15.13 -11.65 -54.47
N SER A 8 14.77 -11.71 -53.19
CA SER A 8 14.96 -10.68 -52.16
C SER A 8 16.34 -10.74 -51.50
N LEU A 9 16.66 -9.65 -50.77
CA LEU A 9 17.53 -9.57 -49.57
C LEU A 9 19.05 -9.49 -49.87
N LEU A 10 19.88 -8.63 -49.27
CA LEU A 10 19.89 -7.88 -48.00
C LEU A 10 20.43 -6.45 -48.21
N LEU A 11 19.89 -5.48 -47.48
CA LEU A 11 20.56 -4.21 -47.18
C LEU A 11 21.49 -4.44 -45.97
N VAL A 12 22.79 -4.26 -46.13
CA VAL A 12 23.72 -4.15 -45.00
C VAL A 12 23.79 -2.68 -44.62
N ALA A 13 23.08 -2.29 -43.57
CA ALA A 13 23.27 -0.99 -42.92
C ALA A 13 24.50 -1.09 -42.00
N ALA A 14 25.50 -0.23 -42.25
CA ALA A 14 26.65 -0.08 -41.39
C ALA A 14 26.21 0.49 -40.03
N ALA A 15 26.60 -0.19 -38.94
CA ALA A 15 26.42 0.29 -37.58
C ALA A 15 27.40 1.43 -37.29
N SER A 16 26.89 2.62 -36.98
CA SER A 16 27.65 3.68 -36.31
C SER A 16 27.46 3.53 -34.80
N THR A 17 28.57 3.31 -34.09
CA THR A 17 28.63 3.29 -32.63
C THR A 17 28.53 4.71 -32.11
N GLY A 18 27.30 5.16 -31.84
CA GLY A 18 27.03 6.36 -31.06
C GLY A 18 26.78 5.98 -29.61
N THR A 19 27.78 6.11 -28.75
CA THR A 19 27.59 6.06 -27.30
C THR A 19 26.87 7.32 -26.85
N SER A 20 25.55 7.26 -26.80
CA SER A 20 24.75 8.24 -26.08
C SER A 20 24.79 7.90 -24.60
N ALA A 21 25.74 8.50 -23.88
CA ALA A 21 25.70 8.56 -22.43
C ALA A 21 24.37 9.19 -22.00
N LEU A 22 23.56 8.45 -21.23
CA LEU A 22 22.37 9.02 -20.60
C LEU A 22 22.80 10.18 -19.69
N PRO A 23 22.13 11.34 -19.75
CA PRO A 23 22.32 12.36 -18.73
C PRO A 23 21.75 11.82 -17.41
N THR A 24 22.64 11.57 -16.45
CA THR A 24 22.27 11.39 -15.05
C THR A 24 21.74 12.73 -14.53
N SER A 25 20.42 12.88 -14.58
CA SER A 25 19.73 13.95 -13.87
C SER A 25 19.91 13.71 -12.37
N SER A 26 20.75 14.55 -11.76
CA SER A 26 20.71 14.80 -10.33
C SER A 26 19.36 15.42 -9.99
N THR A 27 18.64 14.84 -9.03
CA THR A 27 17.72 15.61 -8.20
C THR A 27 18.08 15.32 -6.75
N SER A 28 18.88 16.22 -6.19
CA SER A 28 18.89 16.46 -4.74
C SER A 28 17.55 17.08 -4.37
N THR A 29 16.73 16.40 -3.58
CA THR A 29 15.81 17.05 -2.64
C THR A 29 15.32 16.08 -1.57
N SER A 30 15.43 16.55 -0.33
CA SER A 30 14.81 16.09 0.90
C SER A 30 15.13 14.68 1.39
N THR A 31 15.88 14.67 2.50
CA THR A 31 15.60 13.87 3.69
C THR A 31 14.11 13.89 4.06
N LEU A 32 13.27 13.19 3.29
CA LEU A 32 12.09 12.56 3.84
C LEU A 32 12.63 11.53 4.83
N VAL A 33 12.44 11.78 6.11
CA VAL A 33 12.44 10.71 7.10
C VAL A 33 11.44 9.69 6.56
N VAL A 34 11.94 8.62 5.94
CA VAL A 34 11.11 7.47 5.57
C VAL A 34 10.66 6.90 6.90
N ARG A 35 9.51 7.37 7.42
CA ARG A 35 8.75 6.65 8.43
C ARG A 35 8.23 5.41 7.71
N GLY A 36 9.09 4.42 7.54
CA GLY A 36 8.72 3.14 6.99
C GLY A 36 7.73 2.44 7.91
N TYR A 37 6.99 1.49 7.36
CA TYR A 37 6.19 0.57 8.15
C TYR A 37 7.02 -0.05 9.28
N SER A 38 6.59 0.15 10.53
CA SER A 38 7.23 -0.45 11.70
C SER A 38 6.46 -1.73 12.05
N ALA A 39 6.97 -2.88 11.60
CA ALA A 39 6.40 -4.16 11.96
C ALA A 39 6.59 -4.40 13.47
N SER A 40 5.56 -4.92 14.13
CA SER A 40 5.64 -5.27 15.55
C SER A 40 6.62 -6.44 15.79
N GLY A 41 6.97 -6.69 17.05
CA GLY A 41 7.76 -7.88 17.41
C GLY A 41 7.08 -9.19 16.97
N ALA A 42 5.76 -9.27 17.14
CA ALA A 42 4.96 -10.44 16.76
C ALA A 42 4.91 -10.63 15.23
N GLU A 43 4.76 -9.55 14.47
CA GLU A 43 4.84 -9.61 13.01
C GLU A 43 6.23 -10.03 12.53
N THR A 44 7.27 -9.48 13.14
CA THR A 44 8.65 -9.81 12.81
C THR A 44 8.89 -11.31 12.99
N SER A 45 8.56 -11.87 14.15
CA SER A 45 8.66 -13.32 14.40
C SER A 45 7.81 -14.16 13.45
N TYR A 46 6.59 -13.70 13.13
CA TYR A 46 5.72 -14.40 12.18
C TYR A 46 6.34 -14.47 10.79
N CYS A 47 7.03 -13.41 10.36
CA CYS A 47 7.63 -13.26 9.04
C CYS A 47 9.05 -13.83 8.90
N LEU A 48 9.65 -14.40 9.97
CA LEU A 48 10.97 -15.06 9.89
C LEU A 48 10.95 -16.36 9.08
N TRP A 49 9.77 -16.98 8.90
CA TRP A 49 9.64 -18.24 8.17
C TRP A 49 9.64 -18.02 6.66
N PRO A 50 10.55 -18.64 5.88
CA PRO A 50 10.67 -18.39 4.44
C PRO A 50 9.37 -18.62 3.65
N SER A 51 8.55 -19.58 4.07
CA SER A 51 7.24 -19.87 3.46
C SER A 51 6.24 -18.70 3.55
N ARG A 52 6.50 -17.70 4.38
CA ARG A 52 5.62 -16.54 4.63
C ARG A 52 6.15 -15.25 4.03
N TRP A 53 7.34 -15.25 3.42
CA TRP A 53 7.96 -14.04 2.87
C TRP A 53 6.99 -13.26 1.97
N SER A 54 6.37 -13.95 1.01
CA SER A 54 5.55 -13.29 -0.02
C SER A 54 4.37 -12.52 0.59
N VAL A 55 3.63 -13.15 1.52
CA VAL A 55 2.50 -12.49 2.19
C VAL A 55 2.98 -11.35 3.09
N CYS A 56 4.09 -11.54 3.82
CA CYS A 56 4.68 -10.49 4.65
C CYS A 56 5.15 -9.28 3.84
N SER A 57 5.74 -9.49 2.65
CA SER A 57 6.10 -8.40 1.74
C SER A 57 4.87 -7.60 1.33
N LYS A 58 3.80 -8.27 0.88
CA LYS A 58 2.55 -7.62 0.49
C LYS A 58 1.93 -6.81 1.63
N VAL A 59 1.91 -7.33 2.85
CA VAL A 59 1.38 -6.62 4.03
C VAL A 59 2.13 -5.31 4.26
N LYS A 60 3.47 -5.35 4.18
CA LYS A 60 4.32 -4.16 4.30
C LYS A 60 4.07 -3.16 3.17
N ASP A 61 3.93 -3.63 1.93
CA ASP A 61 3.63 -2.78 0.78
C ASP A 61 2.28 -2.05 0.97
N HIS A 62 1.23 -2.77 1.38
CA HIS A 62 -0.08 -2.17 1.68
C HIS A 62 -0.03 -1.17 2.83
N ALA A 63 0.84 -1.40 3.82
CA ALA A 63 1.00 -0.48 4.94
C ALA A 63 1.72 0.81 4.52
N GLY A 64 2.77 0.71 3.71
CA GLY A 64 3.47 1.86 3.14
C GLY A 64 2.54 2.72 2.29
N GLU A 65 1.75 2.08 1.44
CA GLU A 65 0.72 2.73 0.64
C GLU A 65 -0.36 3.43 1.47
N ALA A 66 -0.79 2.82 2.59
CA ALA A 66 -1.76 3.43 3.48
C ALA A 66 -1.18 4.65 4.22
N LEU A 67 0.10 4.59 4.61
CA LEU A 67 0.81 5.72 5.21
C LEU A 67 0.95 6.88 4.22
N THR A 68 1.42 6.61 2.99
CA THR A 68 1.52 7.63 1.95
C THR A 68 0.15 8.29 1.69
N ALA A 69 -0.92 7.49 1.62
CA ALA A 69 -2.26 8.04 1.47
C ALA A 69 -2.67 8.90 2.69
N ALA A 70 -2.29 8.52 3.91
CA ALA A 70 -2.60 9.30 5.11
C ALA A 70 -1.88 10.66 5.10
N GLU A 71 -0.58 10.66 4.79
CA GLU A 71 0.25 11.87 4.66
C GLU A 71 -0.26 12.82 3.58
N GLN A 72 -0.81 12.30 2.48
CA GLN A 72 -1.38 13.10 1.39
C GLN A 72 -2.75 13.69 1.71
N ASN A 73 -3.51 13.09 2.64
CA ASN A 73 -4.92 13.43 2.84
C ASN A 73 -5.22 14.08 4.20
N PHE A 74 -4.29 14.04 5.15
CA PHE A 74 -4.48 14.55 6.51
C PHE A 74 -3.25 15.33 7.00
N PRO A 75 -3.42 16.30 7.93
CA PRO A 75 -2.29 16.99 8.53
C PRO A 75 -1.33 16.02 9.21
N LEU A 76 -0.02 16.28 9.10
CA LEU A 76 1.03 15.46 9.74
C LEU A 76 0.83 15.33 11.26
N SER A 77 0.29 16.36 11.90
CA SER A 77 -0.03 16.37 13.34
C SER A 77 -1.14 15.37 13.73
N SER A 78 -1.91 14.85 12.77
CA SER A 78 -2.99 13.90 13.01
C SER A 78 -2.63 12.45 12.67
N LEU A 79 -1.37 12.18 12.29
CA LEU A 79 -0.87 10.85 11.93
C LEU A 79 -0.55 9.96 13.14
N HIS A 80 -0.76 10.48 14.35
CA HIS A 80 -0.73 9.71 15.58
C HIS A 80 -1.96 10.07 16.40
N ASN A 81 -2.76 9.07 16.78
CA ASN A 81 -3.97 9.14 17.59
C ASN A 81 -5.11 10.02 17.02
N GLY A 82 -4.91 10.65 15.86
CA GLY A 82 -5.86 11.54 15.20
C GLY A 82 -6.49 10.93 13.95
N LYS A 83 -7.19 11.77 13.16
CA LYS A 83 -7.91 11.34 11.96
C LYS A 83 -7.02 10.69 10.90
N GLY A 84 -5.82 11.21 10.69
CA GLY A 84 -4.87 10.65 9.72
C GLY A 84 -4.40 9.26 10.13
N ASP A 85 -4.19 9.05 11.43
CA ASP A 85 -3.87 7.76 12.00
C ASP A 85 -5.01 6.75 11.83
N ALA A 86 -6.20 7.13 12.27
CA ALA A 86 -7.41 6.32 12.13
C ALA A 86 -7.67 5.93 10.67
N PHE A 87 -7.49 6.88 9.74
CA PHE A 87 -7.56 6.61 8.31
C PHE A 87 -6.50 5.61 7.85
N ARG A 88 -5.24 5.74 8.29
CA ARG A 88 -4.14 4.84 7.92
C ARG A 88 -4.48 3.40 8.29
N HIS A 89 -4.90 3.16 9.54
CA HIS A 89 -5.30 1.84 10.04
C HIS A 89 -6.48 1.24 9.26
N CYS A 90 -7.51 2.07 9.01
CA CYS A 90 -8.65 1.69 8.19
C CYS A 90 -8.21 1.29 6.77
N TYR A 91 -7.44 2.14 6.08
CA TYR A 91 -7.13 1.93 4.68
C TYR A 91 -6.15 0.76 4.49
N TRP A 92 -5.18 0.60 5.37
CA TRP A 92 -4.29 -0.57 5.37
C TRP A 92 -5.07 -1.88 5.45
N ASN A 93 -6.00 -2.00 6.42
CA ASN A 93 -6.83 -3.19 6.56
C ASN A 93 -7.78 -3.40 5.37
N ALA A 94 -8.27 -2.32 4.76
CA ALA A 94 -9.11 -2.41 3.58
C ALA A 94 -8.32 -2.93 2.36
N ARG A 95 -7.09 -2.43 2.13
CA ARG A 95 -6.22 -2.91 1.04
C ARG A 95 -5.84 -4.38 1.21
N MET A 96 -5.44 -4.78 2.41
CA MET A 96 -5.18 -6.20 2.71
C MET A 96 -6.43 -7.06 2.47
N THR A 97 -7.61 -6.58 2.86
CA THR A 97 -8.85 -7.35 2.64
C THR A 97 -9.17 -7.54 1.16
N VAL A 98 -8.91 -6.52 0.33
CA VAL A 98 -9.07 -6.61 -1.13
C VAL A 98 -8.11 -7.67 -1.72
N ASP A 99 -6.81 -7.59 -1.42
CA ASP A 99 -5.75 -8.45 -1.98
C ASP A 99 -5.79 -9.89 -1.44
N MET A 100 -5.74 -10.03 -0.11
CA MET A 100 -5.49 -11.32 0.57
C MET A 100 -6.66 -11.81 1.43
N GLY A 101 -7.78 -11.09 1.41
CA GLY A 101 -8.99 -11.46 2.14
C GLY A 101 -9.00 -11.04 3.61
N LYS A 102 -10.22 -10.97 4.17
CA LYS A 102 -10.46 -10.46 5.53
C LYS A 102 -9.77 -11.25 6.63
N GLY A 103 -9.69 -12.58 6.49
CA GLY A 103 -9.06 -13.45 7.48
C GLY A 103 -7.57 -13.12 7.63
N THR A 104 -6.84 -13.13 6.51
CA THR A 104 -5.42 -12.76 6.46
C THR A 104 -5.19 -11.34 6.97
N ALA A 105 -6.02 -10.37 6.53
CA ALA A 105 -5.94 -8.99 6.99
C ALA A 105 -6.10 -8.88 8.51
N LYS A 106 -7.04 -9.63 9.11
CA LYS A 106 -7.22 -9.66 10.56
C LYS A 106 -6.00 -10.21 11.26
N THR A 107 -5.45 -11.34 10.81
CA THR A 107 -4.27 -11.96 11.43
C THR A 107 -3.09 -10.98 11.48
N PHE A 108 -2.79 -10.29 10.39
CA PHE A 108 -1.67 -9.33 10.38
C PHE A 108 -1.96 -8.08 11.21
N ALA A 109 -3.19 -7.57 11.17
CA ALA A 109 -3.58 -6.45 12.03
C ALA A 109 -3.46 -6.82 13.52
N ASP A 110 -3.96 -8.00 13.93
CA ASP A 110 -3.86 -8.46 15.32
C ASP A 110 -2.38 -8.60 15.74
N LEU A 111 -1.53 -9.19 14.90
CA LEU A 111 -0.09 -9.30 15.16
C LEU A 111 0.56 -7.92 15.34
N HIS A 112 0.17 -6.94 14.51
CA HIS A 112 0.67 -5.57 14.62
C HIS A 112 0.33 -4.96 15.99
N GLU A 113 -0.92 -5.10 16.43
CA GLU A 113 -1.39 -4.56 17.71
C GLU A 113 -0.94 -5.38 18.94
N GLU A 114 -0.65 -6.68 18.79
CA GLU A 114 -0.17 -7.54 19.87
C GLU A 114 1.29 -7.28 20.25
N GLY A 115 2.11 -6.89 19.28
CA GLY A 115 3.53 -6.60 19.53
C GLY A 115 3.83 -5.16 19.93
N GLY A 116 2.81 -4.33 20.15
CA GLY A 116 2.97 -2.94 20.60
C GLY A 116 2.81 -2.81 22.12
N ASP A 117 3.80 -2.23 22.79
CA ASP A 117 3.76 -1.89 24.23
C ASP A 117 3.00 -0.56 24.51
N GLY A 118 2.17 -0.13 23.56
CA GLY A 118 1.46 1.14 23.62
C GLY A 118 0.32 1.16 24.65
N PRO A 119 -0.20 2.35 25.00
CA PRO A 119 -1.37 2.49 25.87
C PRO A 119 -2.57 1.69 25.35
N ALA A 120 -3.34 1.08 26.25
CA ALA A 120 -4.51 0.27 25.89
C ALA A 120 -5.56 1.05 25.06
N ALA A 121 -5.67 2.37 25.25
CA ALA A 121 -6.57 3.21 24.48
C ALA A 121 -6.16 3.35 23.01
N GLU A 122 -4.85 3.41 22.71
CA GLU A 122 -4.32 3.48 21.34
C GLU A 122 -4.62 2.17 20.62
N LYS A 123 -4.29 1.05 21.26
CA LYS A 123 -4.62 -0.29 20.76
C LYS A 123 -6.10 -0.47 20.46
N ASP A 124 -7.00 0.02 21.32
CA ASP A 124 -8.44 -0.09 21.09
C ASP A 124 -8.92 0.81 19.93
N MET A 125 -8.34 2.01 19.77
CA MET A 125 -8.55 2.85 18.60
C MET A 125 -8.13 2.11 17.31
N ASP A 126 -6.92 1.56 17.30
CA ASP A 126 -6.35 0.88 16.14
C ASP A 126 -7.15 -0.38 15.78
N LEU A 127 -7.47 -1.24 16.76
CA LEU A 127 -8.31 -2.42 16.55
C LEU A 127 -9.69 -2.07 15.97
N SER A 128 -10.33 -1.01 16.47
CA SER A 128 -11.62 -0.53 15.95
C SER A 128 -11.52 -0.05 14.50
N ASN A 129 -10.49 0.72 14.18
CA ASN A 129 -10.28 1.26 12.84
C ASN A 129 -9.84 0.17 11.85
N ASN A 130 -9.02 -0.79 12.29
CA ASN A 130 -8.65 -2.00 11.56
C ASN A 130 -9.92 -2.80 11.19
N ALA A 131 -10.86 -2.97 12.13
CA ALA A 131 -12.13 -3.67 11.88
C ALA A 131 -13.01 -2.96 10.84
N SER A 132 -13.11 -1.62 10.92
CA SER A 132 -13.82 -0.82 9.91
C SER A 132 -13.17 -0.94 8.53
N GLY A 133 -11.84 -0.92 8.48
CA GLY A 133 -11.06 -1.16 7.26
C GLY A 133 -11.41 -2.47 6.59
N ARG A 134 -11.42 -3.57 7.34
CA ARG A 134 -11.79 -4.89 6.79
C ARG A 134 -13.20 -4.91 6.23
N ARG A 135 -14.18 -4.30 6.91
CA ARG A 135 -15.55 -4.18 6.39
C ARG A 135 -15.58 -3.41 5.06
N PHE A 136 -14.93 -2.25 5.00
CA PHE A 136 -14.89 -1.44 3.78
C PHE A 136 -14.12 -2.11 2.64
N GLY A 137 -13.10 -2.91 2.95
CA GLY A 137 -12.39 -3.73 1.98
C GLY A 137 -13.27 -4.80 1.34
N GLU A 138 -14.12 -5.48 2.12
CA GLU A 138 -15.11 -6.43 1.58
C GLU A 138 -16.12 -5.72 0.68
N GLU A 139 -16.68 -4.59 1.14
CA GLU A 139 -17.61 -3.79 0.35
C GLU A 139 -16.97 -3.32 -0.98
N ALA A 140 -15.72 -2.84 -0.91
CA ALA A 140 -14.98 -2.41 -2.08
C ALA A 140 -14.70 -3.57 -3.03
N LYS A 141 -14.38 -4.76 -2.52
CA LYS A 141 -14.15 -5.98 -3.32
C LYS A 141 -15.43 -6.45 -4.02
N ASN A 142 -16.56 -6.40 -3.32
CA ASN A 142 -17.87 -6.79 -3.86
C ASN A 142 -18.36 -5.88 -4.99
N GLY A 143 -17.85 -4.65 -5.07
CA GLY A 143 -18.12 -3.73 -6.17
C GLY A 143 -17.44 -4.07 -7.51
N GLY A 144 -16.69 -5.18 -7.61
CA GLY A 144 -16.06 -5.64 -8.86
C GLY A 144 -14.92 -4.75 -9.38
N GLY A 145 -14.61 -4.79 -10.67
CA GLY A 145 -13.57 -3.95 -11.28
C GLY A 145 -12.12 -4.40 -11.03
N SER A 146 -11.17 -3.56 -11.42
CA SER A 146 -9.74 -3.80 -11.20
C SER A 146 -9.37 -3.66 -9.72
N ASP A 147 -8.19 -4.14 -9.32
CA ASP A 147 -7.72 -3.93 -7.96
C ASP A 147 -7.51 -2.44 -7.63
N GLY A 148 -7.08 -1.65 -8.62
CA GLY A 148 -7.00 -0.19 -8.50
C GLY A 148 -8.36 0.44 -8.16
N ASP A 149 -9.44 0.03 -8.83
CA ASP A 149 -10.79 0.52 -8.55
C ASP A 149 -11.24 0.17 -7.12
N LYS A 150 -10.92 -1.05 -6.67
CA LYS A 150 -11.24 -1.51 -5.31
C LYS A 150 -10.47 -0.71 -4.28
N TYR A 151 -9.16 -0.49 -4.48
CA TYR A 151 -8.35 0.33 -3.58
C TYR A 151 -8.84 1.78 -3.54
N ALA A 152 -9.18 2.37 -4.68
CA ALA A 152 -9.74 3.72 -4.74
C ALA A 152 -11.06 3.84 -3.95
N ARG A 153 -11.98 2.87 -4.10
CA ARG A 153 -13.23 2.85 -3.30
C ARG A 153 -12.98 2.66 -1.81
N ALA A 154 -12.05 1.78 -1.44
CA ALA A 154 -11.64 1.57 -0.06
C ALA A 154 -11.06 2.86 0.56
N LEU A 155 -10.19 3.56 -0.19
CA LEU A 155 -9.63 4.86 0.18
C LEU A 155 -10.76 5.86 0.45
N THR A 156 -11.67 6.04 -0.50
CA THR A 156 -12.80 6.97 -0.36
C THR A 156 -13.65 6.64 0.87
N LYS A 157 -13.97 5.37 1.11
CA LYS A 157 -14.74 4.94 2.28
C LYS A 157 -14.03 5.27 3.60
N CYS A 158 -12.76 4.89 3.74
CA CYS A 158 -11.98 5.19 4.93
C CYS A 158 -11.81 6.70 5.14
N LYS A 159 -11.54 7.47 4.08
CA LYS A 159 -11.39 8.93 4.16
C LYS A 159 -12.68 9.60 4.60
N ASN A 160 -13.82 9.22 4.03
CA ASN A 160 -15.13 9.76 4.41
C ASN A 160 -15.47 9.40 5.85
N ALA A 161 -15.18 8.18 6.30
CA ALA A 161 -15.38 7.75 7.67
C ALA A 161 -14.51 8.56 8.66
N ALA A 162 -13.23 8.80 8.33
CA ALA A 162 -12.35 9.63 9.15
C ALA A 162 -12.85 11.08 9.24
N ASN A 163 -13.27 11.67 8.12
CA ASN A 163 -13.73 13.05 8.06
C ASN A 163 -15.05 13.28 8.81
N SER A 164 -15.97 12.32 8.72
CA SER A 164 -17.27 12.37 9.40
C SER A 164 -17.20 12.02 10.90
N GLY A 165 -16.05 11.58 11.41
CA GLY A 165 -15.90 11.13 12.79
C GLY A 165 -16.46 9.73 13.06
N ALA A 166 -16.70 8.93 12.02
CA ALA A 166 -17.13 7.55 12.15
C ALA A 166 -15.98 6.58 12.52
N LEU A 167 -14.72 7.01 12.35
CA LEU A 167 -13.56 6.31 12.87
C LEU A 167 -13.20 6.80 14.27
N LYS A 168 -12.65 5.91 15.10
CA LYS A 168 -12.24 6.23 16.47
C LYS A 168 -10.93 7.00 16.45
N VAL A 169 -10.81 8.03 17.30
CA VAL A 169 -9.61 8.83 17.55
C VAL A 169 -9.45 9.07 19.06
N LEU A 170 -8.28 9.50 19.50
CA LEU A 170 -8.01 9.88 20.90
C LEU A 170 -7.63 11.37 21.08
N ALA A 171 -7.54 12.11 19.97
CA ALA A 171 -7.17 13.53 19.92
C ALA A 171 -8.32 14.40 19.37
#